data_AF-A0A2U2DU21-F1
#
_entry.id   AF-A0A2U2DU21-F1
#
_cell.length_a   1.000
_cell.length_b   1.000
_cell.length_c   1.000
_cell.angle_alpha   90.00
_cell.angle_beta   90.00
_cell.angle_gamma   90.00
#
_symmetry.space_group_name_H-M   'P 1'
#
loop_
_entity.id
_entity.type
_entity.pdbx_description
1 polymer ?
#
loop_
_entity_poly.entity_id
_entity_poly.type
_entity_poly.pdbx_seq_one_letter_code
_entity_poly.pdbx_strand_id
1 'polypeptide(L)'
;MADAAEFLKDDKPGEYVARFTVTGEVRVTIKAESLDDAETRAWAMADSDEFGHGLDDITDVELDWVDRSPPMFLVTRDGRSMRVSHLHDGDLPRQPDSSGF
;
A
#
# COMPACT_ATOMS: atom_id res chain seq x y z
N MET A 1 11.12 -21.78 35.59
CA MET A 1 11.25 -21.70 34.12
C MET A 1 9.99 -21.01 33.65
N ALA A 2 10.11 -19.76 33.19
CA ALA A 2 9.03 -19.03 32.54
C ALA A 2 9.52 -18.85 31.09
N ASP A 3 8.71 -19.36 30.17
CA ASP A 3 9.04 -19.68 28.79
C ASP A 3 9.43 -18.46 27.95
N ALA A 4 10.12 -18.75 26.85
CA ALA A 4 10.59 -17.81 25.84
C ALA A 4 9.53 -16.75 25.50
N ALA A 5 9.93 -15.48 25.45
CA ALA A 5 9.01 -14.38 25.16
C ALA A 5 8.31 -14.60 23.81
N GLU A 6 7.03 -14.95 23.84
CA GLU A 6 6.24 -15.20 22.64
C GLU A 6 5.79 -13.86 22.03
N PHE A 7 5.87 -13.76 20.70
CA PHE A 7 5.31 -12.62 19.98
C PHE A 7 3.79 -12.66 20.04
N LEU A 8 3.18 -11.54 20.43
CA LEU A 8 1.74 -11.38 20.34
C LEU A 8 1.34 -11.24 18.87
N LYS A 9 0.34 -12.02 18.47
CA LYS A 9 -0.13 -12.15 17.10
C LYS A 9 -1.61 -11.83 17.02
N ASP A 10 -1.99 -10.93 16.12
CA ASP A 10 -3.36 -10.59 15.76
C ASP A 10 -3.69 -11.23 14.41
N ASP A 11 -4.46 -12.32 14.45
CA ASP A 11 -4.84 -13.13 13.29
C ASP A 11 -6.01 -12.55 12.48
N LYS A 12 -6.60 -11.42 12.89
CA LYS A 12 -7.64 -10.67 12.14
C LYS A 12 -8.70 -11.56 11.45
N PRO A 13 -9.39 -12.45 12.20
CA PRO A 13 -10.32 -13.40 11.60
C PRO A 13 -11.48 -12.68 10.90
N GLY A 14 -11.73 -13.05 9.64
CA GLY A 14 -12.76 -12.42 8.82
C GLY A 14 -12.28 -11.20 8.03
N GLU A 15 -11.01 -10.79 8.18
CA GLU A 15 -10.40 -9.80 7.31
C GLU A 15 -9.70 -10.46 6.10
N TYR A 16 -9.85 -9.85 4.94
CA TYR A 16 -9.27 -10.29 3.68
C TYR A 16 -8.63 -9.11 2.96
N VAL A 17 -7.54 -9.36 2.25
CA VAL A 17 -6.93 -8.40 1.34
C VAL A 17 -7.31 -8.79 -0.08
N ALA A 18 -7.84 -7.84 -0.84
CA ALA A 18 -8.10 -7.99 -2.26
C ALA A 18 -7.15 -7.07 -3.01
N ARG A 19 -6.51 -7.60 -4.05
CA ARG A 19 -5.68 -6.83 -4.97
C ARG A 19 -6.42 -6.67 -6.29
N PHE A 20 -6.51 -5.43 -6.75
CA PHE A 20 -7.09 -5.08 -8.03
C PHE A 20 -6.03 -4.43 -8.92
N THR A 21 -6.05 -4.76 -10.20
CA THR A 21 -5.41 -3.98 -11.23
C THR A 21 -6.47 -3.11 -11.89
N VAL A 22 -6.23 -1.80 -11.93
CA VAL A 22 -7.16 -0.83 -12.54
C VAL A 22 -6.48 -0.23 -13.76
N THR A 23 -7.09 -0.40 -14.92
CA THR A 23 -6.66 0.22 -16.18
C THR A 23 -7.66 1.29 -16.57
N GLY A 24 -7.19 2.48 -16.86
CA GLY A 24 -8.04 3.56 -17.35
C GLY A 24 -7.30 4.55 -18.22
N GLU A 25 -8.06 5.49 -18.75
CA GLU A 25 -7.58 6.57 -19.60
C GLU A 25 -7.74 7.91 -18.88
N VAL A 26 -6.81 8.82 -19.14
CA VAL A 26 -6.92 10.24 -18.75
C VAL A 26 -6.94 11.06 -20.03
N ARG A 27 -7.90 11.98 -20.15
CA ARG A 27 -8.07 12.82 -21.35
C ARG A 27 -7.92 14.28 -20.97
N VAL A 28 -6.77 14.85 -21.30
CA VAL A 28 -6.49 16.28 -21.08
C VAL A 28 -6.58 17.07 -22.39
N THR A 29 -7.08 18.29 -22.29
CA THR A 29 -7.01 19.27 -23.39
C THR A 29 -5.78 20.15 -23.21
N ILE A 30 -4.83 20.06 -24.14
CA ILE A 30 -3.58 20.84 -24.12
C ILE A 30 -3.73 22.05 -25.03
N LYS A 31 -3.44 23.24 -24.51
CA LYS A 31 -3.26 24.45 -25.33
C LYS A 31 -1.82 24.48 -25.85
N ALA A 32 -1.65 24.48 -27.16
CA ALA A 32 -0.37 24.49 -27.84
C ALA A 32 -0.44 25.30 -29.14
N GLU A 33 0.71 25.77 -29.62
CA GLU A 33 0.81 26.58 -30.84
C GLU A 33 0.93 25.71 -32.11
N SER A 34 1.27 24.44 -31.95
CA SER A 34 1.40 23.45 -33.02
C SER A 34 1.16 22.03 -32.47
N LEU A 35 1.05 21.04 -33.37
CA LEU A 35 0.94 19.63 -32.98
C LEU A 35 2.20 19.13 -32.26
N ASP A 36 3.37 19.56 -32.72
CA ASP A 36 4.68 19.20 -32.15
C ASP A 36 4.87 19.77 -30.72
N ASP A 37 4.42 21.01 -30.50
CA ASP A 37 4.37 21.63 -29.17
C ASP A 37 3.37 20.92 -28.26
N ALA A 38 2.23 20.46 -28.79
CA ALA A 38 1.24 19.69 -28.03
C ALA A 38 1.80 18.33 -27.57
N GLU A 39 2.48 17.61 -28.47
CA GLU A 39 3.08 16.29 -28.17
C GLU A 39 4.19 16.42 -27.13
N THR A 40 5.08 17.41 -27.28
CA THR A 40 6.14 17.69 -26.30
C THR A 40 5.57 17.98 -24.91
N ARG A 41 4.51 18.77 -24.82
CA ARG A 41 3.84 19.07 -23.56
C ARG A 41 3.15 17.85 -22.96
N ALA A 42 2.53 17.00 -23.79
CA ALA A 42 1.90 15.76 -23.33
C ALA A 42 2.92 14.80 -22.69
N TRP A 43 4.08 14.61 -23.34
CA TRP A 43 5.17 13.79 -22.79
C TRP A 43 5.70 14.35 -21.46
N ALA A 44 5.90 15.66 -21.37
CA ALA A 44 6.35 16.30 -20.13
C ALA A 44 5.36 16.11 -18.96
N MET A 45 4.06 16.03 -19.26
CA MET A 45 3.03 15.73 -18.25
C MET A 45 3.12 14.26 -17.81
N ALA A 46 3.27 13.33 -18.76
CA ALA A 46 3.37 11.89 -18.49
C ALA A 46 4.56 11.50 -17.63
N ASP A 47 5.71 12.18 -17.79
CA ASP A 47 6.93 11.92 -17.02
C ASP A 47 6.93 12.56 -15.62
N SER A 48 5.90 13.33 -15.26
CA SER A 48 5.81 13.88 -13.90
C SER A 48 5.34 12.81 -12.91
N ASP A 49 6.10 12.59 -11.83
CA ASP A 49 5.77 11.65 -10.73
C ASP A 49 4.40 11.95 -10.09
N GLU A 50 3.87 13.15 -10.34
CA GLU A 50 2.60 13.64 -9.86
C GLU A 50 1.62 13.77 -11.03
N PHE A 51 1.39 12.68 -11.78
CA PHE A 51 0.42 12.69 -12.88
C PHE A 51 -0.99 13.10 -12.42
N GLY A 52 -1.27 13.15 -11.10
CA GLY A 52 -2.16 14.11 -10.41
C GLY A 52 -3.65 14.06 -10.74
N HIS A 53 -4.01 13.34 -11.80
CA HIS A 53 -5.33 13.20 -12.35
C HIS A 53 -5.84 11.82 -12.00
N GLY A 54 -7.02 11.76 -11.37
CA GLY A 54 -7.78 10.52 -11.30
C GLY A 54 -8.11 10.03 -12.71
N LEU A 55 -8.26 8.72 -12.88
CA LEU A 55 -8.74 8.16 -14.15
C LEU A 55 -10.09 8.80 -14.48
N ASP A 56 -10.17 9.49 -15.61
CA ASP A 56 -11.43 10.09 -16.08
C ASP A 56 -12.42 8.98 -16.44
N ASP A 57 -11.90 7.94 -17.11
CA ASP A 57 -12.63 6.74 -17.48
C ASP A 57 -11.83 5.50 -17.06
N ILE A 58 -12.46 4.61 -16.28
CA ILE A 58 -11.91 3.29 -15.99
C ILE A 58 -12.37 2.35 -17.10
N THR A 59 -11.41 1.82 -17.84
CA THR A 59 -11.66 0.92 -18.96
C THR A 59 -11.80 -0.52 -18.49
N ASP A 60 -11.00 -0.91 -17.49
CA ASP A 60 -10.97 -2.27 -16.98
C ASP A 60 -10.60 -2.30 -15.50
N VAL A 61 -11.24 -3.21 -14.77
CA VAL A 61 -10.92 -3.52 -13.37
C VAL A 61 -10.84 -5.03 -13.24
N GLU A 62 -9.63 -5.52 -13.01
CA GLU A 62 -9.38 -6.93 -12.78
C GLU A 62 -9.16 -7.19 -11.29
N LEU A 63 -9.84 -8.20 -10.76
CA LEU A 63 -9.51 -8.74 -9.44
C LEU A 63 -8.38 -9.76 -9.63
N ASP A 64 -7.17 -9.40 -9.22
CA ASP A 64 -5.99 -10.26 -9.33
C ASP A 64 -6.12 -11.46 -8.37
N TRP A 65 -6.42 -11.18 -7.10
CA TRP A 65 -6.59 -12.21 -6.07
C TRP A 65 -7.24 -11.65 -4.80
N VAL A 66 -7.78 -12.57 -4.00
CA VAL A 66 -8.25 -12.33 -2.63
C VAL A 66 -7.59 -13.35 -1.72
N ASP A 67 -6.99 -12.89 -0.63
CA ASP A 67 -6.37 -13.76 0.37
C ASP A 67 -6.74 -13.29 1.78
N ARG A 68 -6.53 -14.16 2.77
CA ARG A 68 -6.65 -13.80 4.17
C ARG A 68 -5.66 -12.70 4.51
N SER A 69 -6.09 -11.73 5.30
CA SER A 69 -5.18 -10.71 5.81
C SER A 69 -4.03 -11.38 6.57
N PRO A 70 -2.77 -11.01 6.30
CA PRO A 70 -1.66 -11.55 7.04
C PRO A 70 -1.79 -11.13 8.51
N PRO A 71 -1.38 -12.00 9.45
CA PRO A 71 -1.41 -11.65 10.86
C PRO A 71 -0.46 -10.50 11.16
N MET A 72 -0.80 -9.71 12.18
CA MET A 72 0.04 -8.62 12.67
C MET A 72 0.70 -9.00 13.99
N PHE A 73 1.99 -8.73 14.11
CA PHE A 73 2.77 -8.96 15.32
C PHE A 73 3.06 -7.63 16.00
N LEU A 74 2.90 -7.58 17.33
CA LEU A 74 3.29 -6.42 18.13
C LEU A 74 4.75 -6.57 18.58
N VAL A 75 5.61 -5.70 18.08
CA VAL A 75 7.06 -5.76 18.29
C VAL A 75 7.62 -4.44 18.82
N THR A 76 8.82 -4.52 19.38
CA THR A 76 9.70 -3.37 19.61
C THR A 76 10.87 -3.46 18.63
N ARG A 77 11.05 -2.43 17.80
CA ARG A 77 12.17 -2.27 16.87
C ARG A 77 12.79 -0.89 17.08
N ASP A 78 14.12 -0.84 17.25
CA ASP A 78 14.85 0.41 17.51
C ASP A 78 14.27 1.24 18.68
N GLY A 79 13.80 0.54 19.73
CA GLY A 79 13.19 1.16 20.92
C GLY A 79 11.77 1.70 20.70
N ARG A 80 11.16 1.47 19.53
CA ARG A 80 9.81 1.92 19.19
C ARG A 80 8.86 0.75 19.03
N SER A 81 7.65 0.97 19.50
CA SER A 81 6.54 0.04 19.36
C SER A 81 5.98 0.06 17.95
N MET A 82 5.83 -1.11 17.34
CA MET A 82 5.35 -1.23 15.97
C MET A 82 4.47 -2.48 15.81
N ARG A 83 3.50 -2.41 14.90
CA ARG A 83 2.78 -3.58 14.39
C ARG A 83 3.36 -3.94 13.03
N VAL A 84 3.80 -5.17 12.86
CA VAL A 84 4.43 -5.65 11.62
C VAL A 84 3.73 -6.91 11.12
N SER A 85 3.63 -7.10 9.81
CA SER A 85 3.10 -8.36 9.24
C SER A 85 4.14 -9.48 9.22
N HIS A 86 5.43 -9.16 9.37
CA HIS A 86 6.53 -10.10 9.34
C HIS A 86 7.65 -9.67 10.31
N LEU A 87 8.23 -10.65 11.00
CA LEU A 87 9.37 -10.45 11.90
C LEU A 87 10.67 -10.32 11.08
N HIS A 88 11.54 -9.42 11.52
CA HIS A 88 12.88 -9.21 10.96
C HIS A 88 13.93 -9.33 12.08
N ASP A 89 15.19 -9.47 11.70
CA ASP A 89 16.31 -9.46 12.64
C ASP A 89 16.31 -8.19 13.50
N GLY A 90 16.37 -8.36 14.82
CA GLY A 90 16.31 -7.26 15.79
C GLY A 90 14.92 -6.96 16.35
N ASP A 91 13.86 -7.61 15.84
CA ASP A 91 12.53 -7.51 16.45
C ASP A 91 12.48 -8.19 17.82
N LEU A 92 11.89 -7.49 18.79
CA LEU A 92 11.66 -8.03 20.13
C LEU A 92 10.16 -8.07 20.44
N PRO A 93 9.66 -9.15 21.08
CA PRO A 93 8.26 -9.26 21.44
C PRO A 93 7.87 -8.17 22.44
N ARG A 94 6.69 -7.57 22.23
CA ARG A 94 6.17 -6.52 23.11
C ARG A 94 4.93 -7.00 23.84
N GLN A 95 4.77 -6.58 25.09
CA GLN A 95 3.55 -6.77 25.87
C GLN A 95 2.45 -5.79 25.41
N PRO A 96 1.17 -6.18 25.51
CA PRO A 96 0.08 -5.30 25.15
C PRO A 96 0.02 -4.14 26.15
N ASP A 97 -0.35 -2.95 25.69
CA ASP A 97 -0.58 -1.79 26.56
C ASP A 97 -2.09 -1.49 26.66
N SER A 98 -2.47 -0.30 27.15
CA SER A 98 -3.87 0.09 27.34
C SER A 98 -4.71 0.06 26.04
N SER A 99 -4.11 -0.02 24.86
CA SER A 99 -4.84 -0.21 23.59
C SER A 99 -5.19 -1.66 23.26
N GLY A 100 -4.79 -2.64 24.08
CA GLY A 100 -5.17 -4.06 23.94
C GLY A 100 -4.37 -4.86 22.91
N PHE A 101 -3.77 -4.17 21.94
CA PHE A 101 -2.76 -4.60 20.97
C PHE A 101 -2.15 -3.35 20.32
#